data_AF-A0A8S9JTL3-F1
#
_entry.id   AF-A0A8S9JTL3-F1
#
_cell.length_a   1.000
_cell.length_b   1.000
_cell.length_c   1.000
_cell.angle_alpha   90.00
_cell.angle_beta   90.00
_cell.angle_gamma   90.00
#
_symmetry.space_group_name_H-M   'P 1'
#
loop_
_entity.id
_entity.type
_entity.pdbx_description
1 polymer ?
#
loop_
_entity_poly.entity_id
_entity_poly.type
_entity_poly.pdbx_seq_one_letter_code
_entity_poly.pdbx_strand_id
1 'polypeptide(L)'
;MAGRDILHKMKAGFFGSAPDTGRGKSKMWKNITHGFHFVKGKSSHPMEDYVVSEFKKVNSHELGLFAIFDGHLGHDVAKYLQTNLFDNILKEVNKS
;
A
#
# COMPACT_ATOMS: atom_id res chain seq x y z
N MET A 1 -14.92 32.43 27.46
CA MET A 1 -13.46 32.24 27.29
C MET A 1 -13.17 30.74 27.30
N ALA A 2 -12.56 30.25 26.23
CA ALA A 2 -11.75 29.03 26.08
C ALA A 2 -12.23 27.70 26.70
N GLY A 3 -13.14 27.01 26.01
CA GLY A 3 -13.22 25.55 26.08
C GLY A 3 -12.16 24.96 25.13
N ARG A 4 -10.99 24.62 25.66
CA ARG A 4 -9.87 24.06 24.88
C ARG A 4 -9.97 22.53 24.85
N ASP A 5 -10.39 22.02 23.70
CA ASP A 5 -9.83 20.90 22.95
C ASP A 5 -9.16 19.78 23.76
N ILE A 6 -9.91 18.71 24.05
CA ILE A 6 -9.32 17.40 24.36
C ILE A 6 -8.90 16.78 23.03
N LEU A 7 -7.75 17.22 22.51
CA LEU A 7 -7.07 16.63 21.37
C LEU A 7 -6.63 15.21 21.74
N HIS A 8 -7.41 14.21 21.34
CA HIS A 8 -7.01 12.81 21.41
C HIS A 8 -5.75 12.60 20.57
N LYS A 9 -4.62 12.55 21.27
CA LYS A 9 -3.30 12.19 20.76
C LYS A 9 -3.29 10.71 20.39
N MET A 10 -3.83 10.36 19.23
CA MET A 10 -3.57 9.06 18.62
C MET A 10 -2.17 9.09 18.02
N LYS A 11 -1.19 8.67 18.82
CA LYS A 11 0.13 8.25 18.35
C LYS A 11 -0.07 7.03 17.45
N ALA A 12 -0.23 7.25 16.15
CA ALA A 12 -0.39 6.19 15.16
C ALA A 12 0.92 5.42 14.93
N GLY A 13 1.31 4.63 15.92
CA GLY A 13 2.05 3.39 15.69
C GLY A 13 1.02 2.27 15.59
N PHE A 14 1.01 1.53 14.48
CA PHE A 14 0.29 0.26 14.34
C PHE A 14 -1.22 0.26 14.65
N PHE A 15 -2.01 1.14 14.04
CA PHE A 15 -3.48 0.95 14.02
C PHE A 15 -3.89 0.23 12.74
N GLY A 16 -4.46 -0.97 12.91
CA GLY A 16 -4.96 -1.82 11.83
C GLY A 16 -5.82 -1.03 10.86
N SER A 17 -5.43 -1.06 9.59
CA SER A 17 -6.30 -0.60 8.54
C SER A 17 -7.42 -1.61 8.35
N ALA A 18 -8.65 -1.13 8.14
CA ALA A 18 -9.67 -2.00 7.54
C ALA A 18 -9.05 -2.62 6.26
N PRO A 19 -9.33 -3.89 5.93
CA PRO A 19 -8.67 -4.58 4.81
C PRO A 19 -8.74 -3.79 3.50
N ASP A 20 -9.76 -2.96 3.38
CA ASP A 20 -10.13 -2.17 2.21
C ASP A 20 -9.43 -0.79 2.15
N THR A 21 -8.67 -0.39 3.17
CA THR A 21 -7.96 0.89 3.21
C THR A 21 -6.50 0.70 3.56
N GLY A 22 -5.64 1.61 3.13
CA GLY A 22 -4.26 1.62 3.59
C GLY A 22 -3.64 2.99 3.42
N ARG A 23 -2.59 3.24 4.21
CA ARG A 23 -1.81 4.46 4.14
C ARG A 23 -0.41 4.21 4.65
N GLY A 24 0.53 5.00 4.16
CA GLY A 24 1.91 4.90 4.56
C GLY A 24 2.68 6.17 4.26
N LYS A 25 3.89 6.21 4.76
CA LYS A 25 4.82 7.30 4.58
C LYS A 25 6.23 6.76 4.51
N SER A 26 7.05 7.41 3.70
CA SER A 26 8.46 7.10 3.58
C SER A 26 9.15 7.35 4.93
N LYS A 27 10.06 6.45 5.31
CA LYS A 27 10.87 6.62 6.52
C LYS A 27 12.09 7.51 6.24
N MET A 28 12.59 7.52 5.01
CA MET A 28 13.76 8.28 4.59
C MET A 28 13.39 9.71 4.13
N TRP A 29 12.27 9.87 3.44
CA TRP A 29 11.81 11.15 2.88
C TRP A 29 10.54 11.63 3.58
N LYS A 30 10.71 12.68 4.39
CA LYS A 30 9.64 13.23 5.25
C LYS A 30 8.42 13.76 4.48
N ASN A 31 8.54 13.98 3.18
CA ASN A 31 7.53 14.56 2.30
C ASN A 31 6.79 13.54 1.43
N ILE A 32 7.12 12.24 1.50
CA ILE A 32 6.38 11.22 0.74
C ILE A 32 5.41 10.48 1.65
N THR A 33 4.13 10.68 1.36
CA THR A 33 3.00 10.02 2.01
C THR A 33 2.06 9.49 0.95
N HIS A 34 1.40 8.37 1.22
CA HIS A 34 0.47 7.73 0.30
C HIS A 34 -0.73 7.16 1.06
N GLY A 35 -1.81 6.91 0.33
CA GLY A 35 -3.00 6.23 0.82
C GLY A 35 -3.77 5.60 -0.32
N PHE A 36 -4.57 4.60 0.02
CA PHE A 36 -5.48 3.94 -0.90
C PHE A 36 -6.77 3.54 -0.19
N HIS A 37 -7.81 3.40 -1.00
CA HIS A 37 -9.08 2.83 -0.62
C HIS A 37 -9.53 1.91 -1.74
N PHE A 38 -9.98 0.73 -1.38
CA PHE A 38 -10.16 -0.39 -2.28
C PHE A 38 -11.47 -1.10 -1.95
N VAL A 39 -12.44 -1.02 -2.87
CA VAL A 39 -13.81 -1.48 -2.63
C VAL A 39 -14.32 -2.26 -3.82
N LYS A 40 -15.02 -3.39 -3.57
CA LYS A 40 -15.64 -4.24 -4.60
C LYS A 40 -16.60 -3.49 -5.54
N GLY A 41 -17.22 -2.42 -5.04
CA GLY A 41 -18.31 -1.75 -5.74
C GLY A 41 -19.55 -2.65 -5.88
N LYS A 42 -20.34 -2.43 -6.94
CA LYS A 42 -21.66 -3.07 -7.14
C LYS A 42 -21.64 -4.29 -8.06
N SER A 43 -20.46 -4.76 -8.48
CA SER A 43 -20.33 -5.90 -9.39
C SER A 43 -20.87 -7.18 -8.77
N SER A 44 -21.48 -8.04 -9.59
CA SER A 44 -21.87 -9.40 -9.19
C SER A 44 -20.65 -10.33 -9.09
N HIS A 45 -19.61 -10.09 -9.89
CA HIS A 45 -18.35 -10.84 -9.84
C HIS A 45 -17.59 -10.57 -8.53
N PRO A 46 -16.72 -11.49 -8.07
CA PRO A 46 -15.82 -11.25 -6.95
C PRO A 46 -14.91 -10.03 -7.18
N MET A 47 -14.27 -9.51 -6.12
CA MET A 47 -13.24 -8.50 -6.31
C MET A 47 -11.99 -9.16 -6.89
N GLU A 48 -11.56 -8.71 -8.07
CA GLU A 48 -10.39 -9.27 -8.77
C GLU A 48 -9.18 -8.33 -8.76
N ASP A 49 -9.41 -7.05 -8.46
CA ASP A 49 -8.34 -6.06 -8.39
C ASP A 49 -7.50 -6.23 -7.13
N TYR A 50 -6.26 -5.73 -7.17
CA TYR A 50 -5.38 -5.63 -6.00
C TYR A 50 -4.59 -4.33 -6.04
N VAL A 51 -4.18 -3.87 -4.87
CA VAL A 51 -3.36 -2.68 -4.70
C VAL A 51 -2.09 -3.00 -3.94
N VAL A 52 -0.98 -2.38 -4.35
CA VAL A 52 0.30 -2.38 -3.64
C VAL A 52 0.63 -0.96 -3.23
N SER A 53 1.03 -0.82 -1.98
CA SER A 53 1.46 0.44 -1.39
C SER A 53 2.57 0.14 -0.39
N GLU A 54 3.78 -0.10 -0.90
CA GLU A 54 4.88 -0.65 -0.12
C GLU A 54 6.16 0.17 -0.29
N PHE A 55 6.89 0.37 0.80
CA PHE A 55 8.27 0.83 0.78
C PHE A 55 9.21 -0.29 1.22
N LYS A 56 10.29 -0.51 0.46
CA LYS A 56 11.40 -1.41 0.78
C LYS A 56 12.70 -0.64 0.86
N LYS A 57 13.54 -0.99 1.83
CA LYS A 57 14.92 -0.48 1.90
C LYS A 57 15.82 -1.40 1.08
N VAL A 58 16.47 -0.84 0.06
CA VAL A 58 17.41 -1.54 -0.82
C VAL A 58 18.74 -0.78 -0.77
N ASN A 59 19.77 -1.42 -0.21
CA ASN A 59 21.06 -0.79 0.09
C ASN A 59 20.87 0.49 0.95
N SER A 60 21.35 1.64 0.45
CA SER A 60 21.22 2.95 1.09
C SER A 60 19.96 3.73 0.69
N HIS A 61 19.10 3.15 -0.15
CA HIS A 61 17.92 3.82 -0.69
C HIS A 61 16.63 3.20 -0.15
N GLU A 62 15.59 4.02 -0.01
CA GLU A 62 14.22 3.55 0.18
C GLU A 62 13.52 3.63 -1.17
N LEU A 63 13.01 2.50 -1.64
CA LEU A 63 12.27 2.39 -2.89
C LEU A 63 10.81 2.11 -2.56
N GLY A 64 9.89 2.72 -3.29
CA GLY A 64 8.46 2.49 -3.14
C GLY A 64 7.87 1.85 -4.39
N LEU A 65 7.01 0.85 -4.22
CA LEU A 65 6.13 0.36 -5.29
C LEU A 65 4.69 0.74 -4.95
N PHE A 66 4.06 1.44 -5.88
CA PHE A 66 2.67 1.85 -5.84
C PHE A 66 2.02 1.38 -7.14
N ALA A 67 1.11 0.40 -7.04
CA ALA A 67 0.52 -0.23 -8.20
C ALA A 67 -0.92 -0.65 -7.94
N ILE A 68 -1.70 -0.68 -9.02
CA ILE A 68 -3.04 -1.28 -9.06
C ILE A 68 -2.99 -2.36 -10.12
N PHE A 69 -3.43 -3.56 -9.76
CA PHE A 69 -3.56 -4.69 -10.66
C PHE A 69 -5.05 -4.94 -10.87
N ASP A 70 -5.56 -4.66 -12.07
CA ASP A 70 -6.94 -4.94 -12.49
C ASP A 70 -7.01 -6.41 -12.90
N GLY A 71 -7.73 -7.22 -12.10
CA GLY A 71 -7.84 -8.65 -12.34
C GLY A 71 -8.92 -8.94 -13.38
N HIS A 72 -8.69 -9.93 -14.24
CA HIS A 72 -9.67 -10.35 -15.23
C HIS A 72 -9.73 -11.87 -15.33
N LEU A 73 -10.96 -12.41 -15.29
CA LEU A 73 -11.23 -13.86 -15.33
C LEU A 73 -10.59 -14.61 -14.14
N GLY A 74 -10.51 -13.95 -12.98
CA GLY A 74 -9.96 -14.50 -11.74
C GLY A 74 -8.96 -13.57 -11.06
N HIS A 75 -8.82 -13.75 -9.74
CA HIS A 75 -8.02 -12.89 -8.87
C HIS A 75 -6.57 -13.37 -8.66
N ASP A 76 -6.23 -14.58 -9.10
CA ASP A 76 -4.96 -15.23 -8.73
C ASP A 76 -3.74 -14.54 -9.31
N VAL A 77 -3.81 -14.07 -10.56
CA VAL A 77 -2.69 -13.37 -11.20
C VAL A 77 -2.44 -12.02 -10.52
N ALA A 78 -3.49 -11.22 -10.33
CA ALA A 78 -3.38 -9.93 -9.67
C ALA A 78 -2.87 -10.07 -8.22
N LYS A 79 -3.32 -11.10 -7.50
CA LYS A 79 -2.81 -11.46 -6.18
C LYS A 79 -1.35 -11.90 -6.19
N TYR A 80 -0.94 -12.68 -7.19
CA TYR A 80 0.46 -13.08 -7.35
C TYR A 80 1.36 -11.86 -7.59
N LEU A 81 0.94 -10.94 -8.44
CA LEU A 81 1.66 -9.68 -8.69
C LEU A 81 1.75 -8.81 -7.44
N GLN A 82 0.65 -8.70 -6.68
CA GLN A 82 0.62 -7.97 -5.41
C GLN A 82 1.74 -8.39 -4.46
N THR A 83 2.02 -9.68 -4.40
CA THR A 83 2.97 -10.26 -3.45
C THR A 83 4.38 -10.40 -3.99
N ASN A 84 4.56 -10.59 -5.30
CA ASN A 84 5.87 -10.97 -5.88
C ASN A 84 6.48 -9.92 -6.80
N LEU A 85 5.71 -9.01 -7.40
CA LEU A 85 6.22 -8.15 -8.48
C LEU A 85 7.35 -7.23 -7.99
N PHE A 86 7.23 -6.66 -6.79
CA PHE A 86 8.25 -5.77 -6.27
C PHE A 86 9.61 -6.47 -6.12
N ASP A 87 9.62 -7.66 -5.51
CA ASP A 87 10.85 -8.44 -5.34
C ASP A 87 11.42 -8.91 -6.67
N ASN A 88 10.56 -9.30 -7.62
CA ASN A 88 10.99 -9.71 -8.95
C ASN A 88 11.68 -8.57 -9.71
N ILE A 89 11.12 -7.34 -9.67
CA ILE A 89 11.74 -6.15 -10.27
C ILE A 89 13.09 -5.87 -9.63
N LEU A 90 13.15 -5.84 -8.30
CA LEU A 90 14.40 -5.58 -7.58
C LEU A 90 15.46 -6.63 -7.87
N LYS A 91 15.07 -7.91 -7.94
CA LYS A 91 15.98 -9.00 -8.29
C LYS A 91 16.53 -8.84 -9.70
N GLU A 92 15.71 -8.44 -10.67
CA GLU A 92 16.15 -8.26 -12.06
C GLU A 92 17.13 -7.11 -12.21
N VAL A 93 16.84 -5.96 -11.58
CA VAL A 93 17.71 -4.78 -11.62
C VAL A 93 19.07 -5.04 -10.93
N ASN A 94 19.10 -5.88 -9.90
CA ASN A 94 20.32 -6.19 -9.13
C ASN A 94 21.15 -7.35 -9.71
N LYS A 95 20.83 -7.89 -10.89
CA LYS A 95 21.62 -8.93 -11.57
C LYS A 95 22.85 -8.39 -12.32
N SER A 96 23.13 -7.09 -12.25
CA SER A 96 24.31 -6.46 -12.88
C SER A 96 25.59 -6.65 -12.08
#